data_AF-A0A3D0X1D3-F1
#
_entry.id   AF-A0A3D0X1D3-F1
#
_cell.length_a   1.000
_cell.length_b   1.000
_cell.length_c   1.000
_cell.angle_alpha   90.00
_cell.angle_beta   90.00
_cell.angle_gamma   90.00
#
_symmetry.space_group_name_H-M   'P 1'
#
loop_
_entity.id
_entity.type
_entity.pdbx_description
1 polymer ?
#
loop_
_entity_poly.entity_id
_entity_poly.type
_entity_poly.pdbx_seq_one_letter_code
_entity_poly.pdbx_strand_id
1 'polypeptide(L)' 'MNESSSLIARYQEESIRTLSKGELILRLYDEVLKNLKYACRLFRDGNAQAAKKCTGKCRKILNYLIVILDRKYRLAEPL' A
#
# COMPACT_ATOMS: atom_id res chain seq x y z
N MET A 1 -8.71 -19.15 17.84
CA MET A 1 -7.75 -18.60 16.85
C MET A 1 -7.12 -19.77 16.12
N ASN A 2 -7.18 -19.81 14.78
CA ASN A 2 -6.70 -20.93 13.98
C ASN A 2 -5.17 -20.87 13.83
N GLU A 3 -4.47 -21.95 14.18
CA GLU A 3 -3.00 -22.07 14.16
C GLU A 3 -2.41 -21.78 12.76
N SER A 4 -3.15 -22.14 11.69
CA SER A 4 -2.76 -21.83 10.31
C SER A 4 -2.75 -20.32 10.03
N SER A 5 -3.66 -19.55 10.62
CA SER A 5 -3.69 -18.08 10.45
C SER A 5 -2.50 -17.40 11.13
N SER A 6 -2.03 -17.93 12.27
CA SER A 6 -0.82 -17.42 12.93
C SER A 6 0.46 -17.68 12.14
N LEU A 7 0.57 -18.84 11.47
CA LEU A 7 1.72 -19.16 10.63
C LEU A 7 1.80 -18.24 9.39
N ILE A 8 0.66 -17.99 8.74
CA ILE A 8 0.58 -17.08 7.58
C ILE A 8 0.98 -15.65 8.00
N ALA A 9 0.51 -15.18 9.15
CA ALA A 9 0.85 -13.85 9.66
C ALA A 9 2.37 -13.72 9.93
N ARG A 10 3.00 -14.72 10.58
CA ARG A 10 4.45 -14.72 10.82
C ARG A 10 5.24 -14.73 9.52
N TYR A 11 4.84 -15.55 8.55
CA TYR A 11 5.49 -15.58 7.24
C TYR A 11 5.41 -14.22 6.53
N GLN A 12 4.24 -13.57 6.56
CA GLN A 12 4.08 -12.24 6.00
C GLN A 12 4.97 -11.21 6.71
N GLU A 13 5.06 -11.29 8.03
CA GLU A 13 5.90 -10.37 8.82
C GLU A 13 7.39 -10.57 8.54
N GLU A 14 7.88 -11.81 8.50
CA GLU A 14 9.26 -12.12 8.11
C GLU A 14 9.57 -11.67 6.70
N SER A 15 8.64 -11.90 5.75
CA SER A 15 8.80 -11.45 4.36
C SER A 15 8.93 -9.93 4.23
N ILE A 16 8.40 -9.15 5.19
CA ILE A 16 8.55 -7.70 5.22
C ILE A 16 9.88 -7.32 5.87
N ARG A 17 10.29 -8.02 6.94
CA ARG A 17 11.52 -7.73 7.70
C ARG A 17 12.80 -7.97 6.89
N THR A 18 12.77 -8.86 5.90
CA THR A 18 13.93 -9.14 5.04
C THR A 18 14.06 -8.20 3.85
N LEU A 19 13.06 -7.35 3.58
CA LEU A 19 13.11 -6.41 2.45
C LEU A 19 14.00 -5.21 2.80
N SER A 20 14.76 -4.77 1.80
CA SER A 20 15.40 -3.47 1.85
C SER A 20 14.36 -2.34 1.89
N LYS A 21 14.79 -1.15 2.33
CA LYS A 21 13.93 0.04 2.35
C LYS A 21 13.39 0.40 0.96
N GLY A 22 14.19 0.20 -0.09
CA GLY A 22 13.78 0.44 -1.47
C GLY A 22 12.69 -0.53 -1.92
N GLU A 23 12.83 -1.82 -1.62
CA GLU A 23 11.81 -2.81 -1.94
C GLU A 23 10.51 -2.58 -1.18
N LEU A 24 10.58 -2.09 0.07
CA LEU A 24 9.40 -1.71 0.83
C LEU A 24 8.63 -0.57 0.15
N ILE A 25 9.34 0.44 -0.37
CA ILE A 25 8.73 1.54 -1.13
C ILE A 25 8.04 1.00 -2.40
N LEU A 26 8.70 0.13 -3.16
CA LEU A 26 8.11 -0.49 -4.36
C LEU A 26 6.85 -1.30 -4.02
N ARG A 27 6.88 -2.08 -2.94
CA ARG A 27 5.72 -2.84 -2.44
C ARG A 27 4.52 -1.93 -2.10
N LEU A 28 4.77 -0.76 -1.52
CA LEU A 28 3.71 0.21 -1.22
C LEU A 28 3.09 0.78 -2.51
N TYR A 29 3.90 1.09 -3.53
CA TYR A 29 3.38 1.50 -4.84
C TYR A 29 2.58 0.39 -5.52
N ASP A 30 3.05 -0.86 -5.50
CA ASP A 30 2.32 -2.00 -6.04
C ASP A 30 0.94 -2.17 -5.38
N GLU A 31 0.88 -2.02 -4.05
CA GLU A 31 -0.37 -2.10 -3.31
C GLU A 31 -1.34 -0.98 -3.71
N VAL A 32 -0.85 0.25 -3.90
CA VAL A 32 -1.66 1.37 -4.42
C VAL A 32 -2.22 1.03 -5.80
N LEU A 33 -1.38 0.56 -6.72
CA LEU A 33 -1.80 0.21 -8.08
C LEU A 33 -2.87 -0.90 -8.09
N LYS A 34 -2.69 -1.94 -7.26
CA LYS A 34 -3.68 -3.02 -7.12
C LYS A 34 -5.01 -2.50 -6.59
N ASN A 35 -4.99 -1.70 -5.52
CA ASN A 35 -6.21 -1.15 -4.92
C ASN A 35 -6.91 -0.15 -5.84
N LEU A 36 -6.18 0.67 -6.60
CA LEU A 36 -6.78 1.58 -7.57
C LEU A 36 -7.43 0.81 -8.73
N LYS A 37 -6.77 -0.20 -9.29
CA LYS A 37 -7.37 -1.07 -10.33
C LYS A 37 -8.65 -1.72 -9.83
N TYR A 38 -8.64 -2.21 -8.58
CA TYR A 38 -9.82 -2.80 -7.97
C TYR A 38 -10.92 -1.78 -7.69
N ALA A 39 -10.57 -0.58 -7.20
CA ALA A 39 -11.53 0.52 -7.01
C ALA A 39 -12.20 0.92 -8.34
N CYS A 40 -11.44 1.00 -9.44
CA CYS A 40 -12.00 1.28 -10.76
C CYS A 40 -13.03 0.23 -11.21
N ARG A 41 -12.84 -1.04 -10.82
CA ARG A 41 -13.84 -2.09 -11.05
C ARG A 41 -15.06 -1.89 -10.16
N LEU A 42 -14.86 -1.65 -8.87
CA LEU A 42 -15.94 -1.42 -7.91
C LEU A 42 -16.82 -0.22 -8.27
N PHE A 43 -16.23 0.86 -8.80
CA PHE A 43 -17.00 2.00 -9.32
C PHE A 43 -17.86 1.61 -10.52
N ARG A 44 -17.34 0.80 -11.44
CA ARG A 44 -18.11 0.26 -12.58
C ARG A 44 -19.24 -0.66 -12.15
N ASP A 45 -19.03 -1.43 -11.10
CA ASP A 45 -20.02 -2.36 -10.54
C ASP A 45 -21.04 -1.67 -9.62
N GLY A 46 -21.05 -0.33 -9.54
CA GLY A 46 -21.97 0.45 -8.70
C GLY A 46 -21.67 0.40 -7.19
N ASN A 47 -20.58 -0.24 -6.78
CA ASN A 47 -20.20 -0.39 -5.38
C ASN A 47 -19.28 0.76 -4.90
N ALA A 48 -19.84 1.97 -4.87
CA ALA A 48 -19.10 3.19 -4.51
C ALA A 48 -18.53 3.14 -3.08
N GLN A 49 -19.21 2.48 -2.14
CA GLN A 49 -18.75 2.42 -0.75
C GLN A 49 -17.51 1.55 -0.59
N ALA A 50 -17.45 0.39 -1.26
CA ALA A 50 -16.24 -0.42 -1.28
C ALA A 50 -15.11 0.29 -2.03
N ALA A 51 -15.42 0.96 -3.15
CA ALA A 51 -14.44 1.74 -3.90
C ALA A 51 -13.84 2.89 -3.05
N LYS A 52 -14.65 3.55 -2.22
CA LYS A 52 -14.20 4.58 -1.27
C LYS A 52 -13.27 4.02 -0.19
N LYS A 53 -13.50 2.79 0.29
CA LYS A 53 -12.56 2.11 1.19
C LYS A 53 -11.21 1.84 0.52
N CYS A 54 -11.22 1.31 -0.71
CA CYS A 54 -10.01 1.04 -1.48
C CYS A 54 -9.21 2.32 -1.75
N THR A 55 -9.86 3.36 -2.29
CA THR A 55 -9.21 4.66 -2.55
C THR A 55 -8.73 5.35 -1.27
N GLY A 56 -9.47 5.19 -0.16
CA GLY A 56 -9.04 5.64 1.16
C GLY A 56 -7.75 4.97 1.63
N LYS A 57 -7.57 3.67 1.37
CA LYS A 57 -6.31 2.96 1.63
C LYS A 57 -5.18 3.50 0.76
N CYS A 58 -5.43 3.71 -0.54
CA CYS A 58 -4.44 4.29 -1.45
C CYS A 58 -3.94 5.65 -0.96
N ARG A 59 -4.86 6.54 -0.54
CA ARG A 59 -4.51 7.86 -0.01
C ARG A 59 -3.62 7.76 1.22
N LYS A 60 -3.90 6.83 2.15
CA LYS A 60 -3.06 6.64 3.35
C LYS A 60 -1.64 6.21 2.97
N ILE A 61 -1.49 5.29 2.03
CA ILE A 61 -0.19 4.82 1.56
C ILE A 61 0.60 5.94 0.89
N LEU A 62 -0.04 6.67 -0.04
CA LEU A 62 0.60 7.79 -0.75
C LEU A 62 1.02 8.90 0.22
N ASN A 63 0.15 9.25 1.17
CA ASN A 63 0.50 10.23 2.20
C ASN A 63 1.69 9.78 3.05
N TYR A 64 1.74 8.50 3.42
CA TYR A 64 2.90 7.95 4.13
C TYR A 64 4.17 8.08 3.29
N LEU A 65 4.12 7.71 2.01
CA LEU A 65 5.26 7.85 1.09
C LEU A 65 5.75 9.31 0.98
N ILE A 66 4.84 10.29 0.91
CA ILE A 66 5.16 11.72 0.88
C ILE A 66 5.84 12.18 2.18
N VAL A 67 5.35 11.72 3.33
CA VAL A 67 5.87 12.12 4.66
C VAL A 67 7.27 11.56 4.92
N ILE A 68 7.59 10.37 4.39
CA ILE A 68 8.93 9.77 4.57
C ILE A 68 9.96 10.28 3.55
N LEU A 69 9.58 11.14 2.60
CA LEU A 69 10.53 11.73 1.65
C LEU A 69 11.52 12.62 2.40
N ASP A 70 12.80 12.37 2.15
CA ASP A 70 13.87 13.21 2.68
C ASP A 70 13.99 14.48 1.81
N ARG A 71 13.42 15.58 2.31
CA ARG A 71 13.37 16.87 1.63
C ARG A 71 14.73 17.55 1.47
N LYS A 72 15.82 16.99 2.02
CA LYS A 72 17.18 17.47 1.75
C LYS A 72 17.62 17.23 0.30
N TYR A 73 17.02 16.25 -0.38
CA TYR A 73 17.30 15.96 -1.78
C TYR A 73 16.39 16.78 -2.70
N ARG A 74 17.00 17.52 -3.64
CA ARG A 74 16.26 18.31 -4.65
C ARG A 74 15.26 17.47 -5.48
N LEU A 75 15.57 16.18 -5.66
CA LEU A 75 14.68 15.23 -6.34
C LEU A 75 13.32 15.03 -5.62
N ALA A 76 13.23 15.34 -4.33
CA ALA A 76 12.00 15.23 -3.56
C ALA A 76 11.08 16.46 -3.72
N GLU A 77 11.58 17.60 -4.20
CA GLU A 77 10.81 18.85 -4.32
C GLU A 77 9.57 18.75 -5.23
N PRO A 78 9.60 18.10 -6.41
CA PRO A 78 8.40 17.97 -7.26
C PRO A 78 7.43 16.85 -6.82
N LEU A 79 7.68 16.16 -5.70
CA LEU A 79 6.91 15.01 -5.21
C LEU A 79 6.09 15.32 -3.95
#